data_AF-A0A5E4VZ86-F1
#
_entry.id   AF-A0A5E4VZ86-F1
#
_cell.length_a   1.000
_cell.length_b   1.000
_cell.length_c   1.000
_cell.angle_alpha   90.00
_cell.angle_beta   90.00
_cell.angle_gamma   90.00
#
_symmetry.space_group_name_H-M   'P 1'
#
loop_
_entity.id
_entity.type
_entity.pdbx_description
1 polymer ?
#
loop_
_entity_poly.entity_id
_entity_poly.type
_entity_poly.pdbx_seq_one_letter_code
_entity_poly.pdbx_strand_id
1 'polypeptide(L)'
;MSHTHLSRFRSIALGTALAVGAGLAAPAFAASNLMFMSNSPLAYMKKADNESLAKAANEVLSTKQDNETVEWANKGTRNPVAITAHLTPTNTQKDDTKTCRDLIVLLGAKGQEVTLKLPACKQGDAGRWELQKRGTP
;
A
#
# COMPACT_ATOMS: atom_id res chain seq x y z
N MET A 1 57.38 82.39 14.64
CA MET A 1 57.49 81.76 15.98
C MET A 1 56.24 80.94 16.20
N SER A 2 56.45 79.65 16.49
CA SER A 2 55.60 78.70 17.23
C SER A 2 54.09 79.01 17.36
N HIS A 3 53.22 78.08 16.97
CA HIS A 3 52.57 77.16 17.91
C HIS A 3 51.56 76.28 17.17
N THR A 4 51.86 74.98 17.22
CA THR A 4 50.95 73.82 17.31
C THR A 4 49.45 74.13 17.51
N HIS A 5 48.58 73.38 16.84
CA HIS A 5 47.83 72.30 17.48
C HIS A 5 46.99 71.51 16.47
N LEU A 6 47.23 70.19 16.45
CA LEU A 6 46.41 69.18 15.79
C LEU A 6 44.96 69.23 16.32
N SER A 7 44.00 69.43 15.44
CA SER A 7 42.60 69.01 15.60
C SER A 7 42.39 67.75 14.75
N ARG A 8 42.47 66.56 15.34
CA ARG A 8 41.37 65.80 15.95
C ARG A 8 40.17 65.55 15.03
N PHE A 9 40.03 64.26 14.72
CA PHE A 9 38.83 63.55 14.26
C PHE A 9 38.42 63.70 12.79
N ARG A 10 39.16 63.01 11.92
CA ARG A 10 38.56 62.39 10.72
C ARG A 10 37.73 61.18 11.18
N SER A 11 36.45 61.42 11.47
CA SER A 11 35.46 60.36 11.58
C SER A 11 35.29 59.71 10.21
N ILE A 12 35.97 58.59 10.00
CA ILE A 12 35.77 57.76 8.80
C ILE A 12 34.42 57.08 8.99
N ALA A 13 33.42 57.61 8.28
CA ALA A 13 32.15 56.93 8.07
C ALA A 13 32.40 55.66 7.24
N LEU A 14 32.61 54.54 7.93
CA LEU A 14 32.58 53.20 7.34
C LEU A 14 31.14 52.74 7.30
N GLY A 15 30.44 53.14 6.24
CA GLY A 15 29.27 52.41 5.78
C GLY A 15 29.73 51.30 4.85
N THR A 16 29.49 50.04 5.21
CA THR A 16 29.39 48.92 4.26
C THR A 16 28.60 47.76 4.88
N ALA A 17 27.34 47.70 4.47
CA ALA A 17 26.51 46.54 4.13
C ALA A 17 26.50 45.27 5.00
N LEU A 18 25.31 44.98 5.55
CA LEU A 18 24.87 43.64 5.92
C LEU A 18 24.91 42.70 4.70
N ALA A 19 25.48 41.51 4.88
CA ALA A 19 25.13 40.34 4.11
C ALA A 19 24.97 39.15 5.08
N VAL A 20 23.79 39.03 5.67
CA VAL A 20 23.34 37.77 6.28
C VAL A 20 23.14 36.82 5.12
N GLY A 21 24.10 35.92 4.90
CA GLY A 21 23.95 34.81 3.98
C GLY A 21 22.88 33.87 4.50
N ALA A 22 21.62 34.15 4.17
CA ALA A 22 20.53 33.19 4.27
C ALA A 22 20.82 32.09 3.24
N GLY A 23 21.57 31.07 3.66
CA GLY A 23 21.70 29.84 2.90
C GLY A 23 20.29 29.28 2.71
N LEU A 24 19.81 29.33 1.46
CA LEU A 24 18.59 28.69 1.04
C LEU A 24 18.76 27.19 1.27
N ALA A 25 18.33 26.69 2.42
CA ALA A 25 18.02 25.28 2.58
C ALA A 25 16.84 25.01 1.64
N ALA A 26 17.13 24.63 0.41
CA ALA A 26 16.12 24.09 -0.49
C ALA A 26 15.49 22.88 0.24
N PRO A 27 14.16 22.84 0.43
CA PRO A 27 13.54 21.61 0.89
C PRO A 27 13.81 20.55 -0.19
N ALA A 28 14.68 19.60 0.12
CA ALA A 28 14.73 18.36 -0.61
C ALA A 28 13.39 17.68 -0.38
N PHE A 29 12.43 17.89 -1.28
CA PHE A 29 11.23 17.08 -1.33
C PHE A 29 11.70 15.65 -1.60
N ALA A 30 11.77 14.84 -0.54
CA ALA A 30 11.92 13.42 -0.66
C ALA A 30 10.68 12.91 -1.41
N ALA A 31 10.80 12.75 -2.73
CA ALA A 31 9.89 11.92 -3.50
C ALA A 31 10.15 10.48 -3.07
N SER A 32 9.56 10.08 -1.93
CA SER A 32 9.49 8.69 -1.50
C SER A 32 8.73 7.94 -2.59
N ASN A 33 9.49 7.24 -3.43
CA ASN A 33 9.03 6.55 -4.62
C ASN A 33 7.92 5.55 -4.25
N LEU A 34 6.71 5.79 -4.76
CA LEU A 34 5.54 4.89 -4.67
C LEU A 34 5.75 3.56 -5.45
N MET A 35 6.98 3.23 -5.85
CA MET A 35 7.37 1.98 -6.54
C MET A 35 6.88 0.72 -5.84
N PHE A 36 6.74 0.75 -4.51
CA PHE A 36 6.16 -0.36 -3.74
C PHE A 36 4.70 -0.64 -4.15
N MET A 37 3.92 0.39 -4.48
CA MET A 37 2.53 0.23 -4.90
C MET A 37 2.40 -0.22 -6.36
N SER A 38 3.30 0.23 -7.24
CA SER A 38 3.23 -0.08 -8.68
C SER A 38 3.76 -1.47 -9.05
N ASN A 39 4.64 -2.05 -8.22
CA ASN A 39 5.16 -3.40 -8.38
C ASN A 39 4.60 -4.33 -7.28
N SER A 40 3.28 -4.42 -7.18
CA SER A 40 2.63 -5.45 -6.37
C SER A 40 1.78 -6.34 -7.26
N PRO A 41 1.59 -7.64 -6.94
CA PRO A 41 0.71 -8.51 -7.72
C PRO A 41 -0.69 -7.93 -7.92
N LEU A 42 -1.20 -7.20 -6.92
CA LEU A 42 -2.46 -6.48 -6.99
C LEU A 42 -2.49 -5.38 -8.07
N ALA A 43 -1.38 -4.69 -8.31
CA ALA A 43 -1.29 -3.64 -9.33
C ALA A 43 -1.44 -4.19 -10.77
N TYR A 44 -1.13 -5.48 -10.97
CA TYR A 44 -1.27 -6.14 -12.28
C TYR A 44 -2.67 -6.72 -12.52
N MET A 45 -3.52 -6.82 -11.49
CA MET A 45 -4.87 -7.37 -11.62
C MET A 45 -5.77 -6.46 -12.44
N LYS A 46 -6.45 -7.04 -13.43
CA LYS A 46 -7.51 -6.38 -14.21
C LYS A 46 -8.89 -6.78 -13.69
N LYS A 47 -9.91 -6.07 -14.16
CA LYS A 47 -11.31 -6.36 -13.82
C LYS A 47 -11.71 -7.82 -14.03
N ALA A 48 -11.35 -8.41 -15.18
CA ALA A 48 -11.65 -9.81 -15.49
C ALA A 48 -10.91 -10.80 -14.56
N ASP A 49 -9.68 -10.45 -14.14
CA ASP A 49 -8.95 -11.23 -13.14
C ASP A 49 -9.66 -11.18 -11.78
N ASN A 50 -10.08 -9.98 -11.36
CA ASN A 50 -10.79 -9.78 -10.10
C ASN A 50 -12.12 -10.55 -10.07
N GLU A 51 -12.89 -10.54 -11.16
CA GLU A 51 -14.15 -11.29 -11.27
C GLU A 51 -13.92 -12.81 -11.23
N SER A 52 -12.91 -13.30 -11.97
CA SER A 52 -12.53 -14.71 -11.98
C SER A 52 -12.03 -15.18 -10.61
N LEU A 53 -11.16 -14.40 -9.97
CA LEU A 53 -10.65 -14.67 -8.63
C LEU A 53 -11.75 -14.62 -7.58
N ALA A 54 -12.68 -13.66 -7.65
CA ALA A 54 -13.81 -13.56 -6.73
C ALA A 54 -14.76 -14.77 -6.86
N LYS A 55 -14.95 -15.31 -8.07
CA LYS A 55 -15.70 -16.55 -8.27
C LYS A 55 -14.99 -17.74 -7.61
N ALA A 56 -13.68 -17.89 -7.84
CA ALA A 56 -12.88 -18.94 -7.21
C ALA A 56 -12.88 -18.82 -5.68
N ALA A 57 -12.75 -17.62 -5.14
CA ALA A 57 -12.83 -17.36 -3.70
C ALA A 57 -14.19 -17.78 -3.12
N ASN A 58 -15.30 -17.45 -3.78
CA ASN A 58 -16.64 -17.89 -3.36
C ASN A 58 -16.77 -19.42 -3.34
N GLU A 59 -16.25 -20.09 -4.36
CA GLU A 59 -16.27 -21.55 -4.44
C GLU A 59 -15.43 -22.18 -3.33
N VAL A 60 -14.21 -21.70 -3.11
CA VAL A 60 -13.32 -22.16 -2.03
C VAL A 60 -13.96 -21.98 -0.66
N LEU A 61 -14.49 -20.79 -0.37
CA LEU A 61 -15.17 -20.51 0.89
C LEU A 61 -16.39 -21.40 1.12
N SER A 62 -17.05 -21.85 0.06
CA SER A 62 -18.27 -22.66 0.14
C SER A 62 -18.01 -24.16 0.21
N THR A 63 -16.94 -24.64 -0.41
CA THR A 63 -16.76 -26.08 -0.69
C THR A 63 -15.55 -26.69 0.00
N LYS A 64 -14.54 -25.89 0.35
CA LYS A 64 -13.26 -26.39 0.85
C LYS A 64 -13.21 -26.39 2.36
N GLN A 65 -12.54 -27.39 2.93
CA GLN A 65 -12.33 -27.45 4.37
C GLN A 65 -11.28 -26.42 4.81
N ASP A 66 -11.25 -26.08 6.10
CA ASP A 66 -10.22 -25.20 6.62
C ASP A 66 -8.82 -25.79 6.36
N ASN A 67 -7.89 -24.93 5.94
CA ASN A 67 -6.52 -25.24 5.54
C ASN A 67 -6.37 -26.03 4.22
N GLU A 68 -7.46 -26.32 3.51
CA GLU A 68 -7.39 -26.87 2.16
C GLU A 68 -7.07 -25.76 1.16
N THR A 69 -5.97 -25.92 0.42
CA THR A 69 -5.48 -24.88 -0.50
C THR A 69 -5.86 -25.21 -1.94
N VAL A 70 -6.39 -24.21 -2.66
CA VAL A 70 -6.72 -24.30 -4.07
C VAL A 70 -5.86 -23.32 -4.86
N GLU A 71 -5.24 -23.81 -5.92
CA GLU A 71 -4.52 -22.98 -6.86
C GLU A 71 -5.47 -22.34 -7.87
N TRP A 72 -5.22 -21.07 -8.16
CA TRP A 72 -5.90 -20.31 -9.19
C TRP A 72 -4.86 -19.61 -10.06
N ALA A 73 -5.19 -19.42 -11.33
CA ALA A 73 -4.42 -18.59 -12.25
C ALA A 73 -5.38 -17.82 -13.15
N ASN A 74 -4.95 -16.67 -13.65
CA ASN A 74 -5.76 -15.82 -14.52
C ASN A 74 -5.92 -16.32 -15.97
N LYS A 75 -6.04 -17.64 -16.15
CA LYS A 75 -6.24 -18.25 -17.48
C LYS A 75 -7.54 -17.74 -18.09
N GLY A 76 -7.48 -17.25 -19.32
CA GLY A 76 -8.64 -16.81 -20.09
C GLY A 76 -9.13 -15.38 -19.82
N THR A 77 -8.49 -14.62 -18.92
CA THR A 77 -8.91 -13.24 -18.57
C THR A 77 -8.33 -12.17 -19.51
N ARG A 78 -7.49 -12.57 -20.48
CA ARG A 78 -6.79 -11.69 -21.44
C ARG A 78 -5.88 -10.65 -20.77
N ASN A 79 -5.34 -10.98 -19.60
CA ASN A 79 -4.23 -10.23 -19.01
C ASN A 79 -2.89 -10.82 -19.50
N PRO A 80 -1.99 -10.03 -20.13
CA PRO A 80 -0.69 -10.53 -20.56
C PRO A 80 0.28 -10.82 -19.41
N VAL A 81 0.02 -10.28 -18.21
CA VAL A 81 0.77 -10.64 -17.01
C VAL A 81 0.15 -11.90 -16.42
N ALA A 82 0.96 -12.95 -16.29
CA ALA A 82 0.57 -14.15 -15.58
C ALA A 82 0.46 -13.85 -14.08
N ILE A 83 -0.70 -14.18 -13.50
CA ILE A 83 -0.99 -14.00 -12.08
C ILE A 83 -1.49 -15.33 -11.54
N THR A 84 -0.92 -15.74 -10.42
CA THR A 84 -1.32 -16.94 -9.67
C THR A 84 -1.86 -16.55 -8.31
N ALA A 85 -2.71 -17.39 -7.73
CA ALA A 85 -3.16 -17.26 -6.36
C ALA A 85 -3.26 -18.64 -5.69
N HIS A 86 -2.89 -18.73 -4.42
CA HIS A 86 -3.30 -19.83 -3.56
C HIS A 86 -4.39 -19.35 -2.61
N LEU A 87 -5.52 -20.04 -2.62
CA LEU A 87 -6.71 -19.73 -1.85
C LEU A 87 -6.88 -20.76 -0.74
N THR A 88 -6.79 -20.31 0.51
CA THR A 88 -6.87 -21.19 1.68
C THR A 88 -7.90 -20.62 2.66
N PRO A 89 -9.08 -21.22 2.82
CA PRO A 89 -10.01 -20.80 3.83
C PRO A 89 -9.57 -21.35 5.19
N THR A 90 -9.79 -20.58 6.25
CA THR A 90 -9.36 -20.88 7.62
C THR A 90 -10.35 -20.30 8.61
N ASN A 91 -10.23 -20.68 9.89
CA ASN A 91 -10.96 -20.07 11.00
C ASN A 91 -12.48 -20.01 10.75
N THR A 92 -13.08 -21.16 10.41
CA THR A 92 -14.53 -21.25 10.24
C THR A 92 -15.24 -21.07 11.56
N GLN A 93 -16.11 -20.07 11.62
CA GLN A 93 -16.99 -19.77 12.72
C GLN A 93 -18.43 -19.80 12.20
N LYS A 94 -19.26 -20.68 12.75
CA LYS A 94 -20.68 -20.77 12.40
C LYS A 94 -21.53 -20.51 13.63
N ASP A 95 -22.46 -19.58 13.50
CA ASP A 95 -23.56 -19.37 14.43
C ASP A 95 -24.90 -19.66 13.72
N ASP A 96 -26.01 -19.51 14.45
CA ASP A 96 -27.35 -19.83 13.93
C ASP A 96 -27.76 -18.95 12.73
N THR A 97 -27.14 -17.79 12.55
CA THR A 97 -27.51 -16.79 11.56
C THR A 97 -26.51 -16.67 10.41
N LYS A 98 -25.23 -16.93 10.65
CA LYS A 98 -24.16 -16.72 9.67
C LYS A 98 -23.02 -17.72 9.82
N THR A 99 -22.28 -17.86 8.73
CA THR A 99 -20.97 -18.52 8.71
C THR A 99 -19.92 -17.50 8.31
N CYS A 100 -18.85 -17.38 9.08
CA CYS A 100 -17.70 -16.54 8.81
C CYS A 100 -16.44 -17.40 8.67
N ARG A 101 -15.54 -16.99 7.78
CA ARG A 101 -14.24 -17.64 7.54
C ARG A 101 -13.21 -16.57 7.21
N ASP A 102 -11.94 -16.86 7.48
CA ASP A 102 -10.82 -16.09 6.95
C ASP A 102 -10.34 -16.73 5.64
N LEU A 103 -10.25 -15.96 4.56
CA LEU A 103 -9.62 -16.41 3.32
C LEU A 103 -8.19 -15.86 3.25
N ILE A 104 -7.22 -16.76 3.27
CA ILE A 104 -5.82 -16.44 2.96
C ILE A 104 -5.66 -16.53 1.45
N VAL A 105 -5.15 -15.44 0.86
CA VAL A 105 -4.86 -15.34 -0.57
C VAL A 105 -3.38 -15.00 -0.74
N LEU A 106 -2.58 -15.96 -1.18
CA LEU A 106 -1.21 -15.69 -1.62
C LEU A 106 -1.23 -15.37 -3.11
N LEU A 107 -1.12 -14.10 -3.48
CA LEU A 107 -1.07 -13.65 -4.87
C LEU A 107 0.37 -13.57 -5.36
N GLY A 108 0.63 -14.13 -6.53
CA GLY A 108 1.94 -14.10 -7.19
C GLY A 108 1.86 -13.43 -8.57
N ALA A 109 2.80 -12.55 -8.88
CA ALA A 109 3.00 -12.03 -10.23
C ALA A 109 4.45 -11.53 -10.39
N LYS A 110 5.06 -11.79 -11.55
CA LYS A 110 6.42 -11.28 -11.89
C LYS A 110 7.50 -11.60 -10.83
N GLY A 111 7.40 -12.75 -10.16
CA GLY A 111 8.35 -13.16 -9.11
C GLY A 111 8.16 -12.45 -7.77
N GLN A 112 7.08 -11.68 -7.62
CA GLN A 112 6.67 -11.05 -6.37
C GLN A 112 5.45 -11.75 -5.82
N GLU A 113 5.35 -11.81 -4.50
CA GLU A 113 4.23 -12.40 -3.80
C GLU A 113 3.67 -11.44 -2.75
N VAL A 114 2.36 -11.49 -2.54
CA VAL A 114 1.68 -10.77 -1.47
C VAL A 114 0.63 -11.66 -0.84
N THR A 115 0.63 -11.74 0.49
CA THR A 115 -0.37 -12.48 1.25
C THR A 115 -1.45 -11.54 1.75
N LEU A 116 -2.70 -11.83 1.42
CA LEU A 116 -3.87 -11.13 1.91
C LEU A 116 -4.65 -12.04 2.84
N LYS A 117 -5.09 -11.50 3.97
CA LYS A 117 -6.03 -12.16 4.87
C LYS A 117 -7.36 -11.42 4.81
N LEU A 118 -8.37 -12.07 4.24
CA LEU A 118 -9.66 -11.48 3.92
C LEU A 118 -10.75 -12.16 4.76
N PRO A 119 -11.25 -11.54 5.84
CA PRO A 119 -12.39 -12.09 6.56
C PRO A 119 -13.64 -12.00 5.67
N ALA A 120 -14.43 -13.07 5.60
CA ALA A 120 -15.64 -13.16 4.81
C ALA A 120 -16.75 -13.83 5.62
N CYS A 121 -17.99 -13.38 5.45
CA CYS A 121 -19.16 -13.98 6.09
C CYS A 121 -20.29 -14.18 5.07
N LYS A 122 -21.09 -15.23 5.25
CA LYS A 122 -22.35 -15.47 4.55
C LYS A 122 -23.50 -15.61 5.55
N GLN A 123 -24.68 -15.12 5.18
CA GLN A 123 -25.90 -15.24 5.98
C GLN A 123 -26.62 -16.56 5.64
N GLY A 124 -26.80 -17.42 6.63
CA GLY A 124 -27.33 -18.78 6.43
C GLY A 124 -26.53 -19.60 5.40
N ASP A 125 -27.07 -20.77 5.04
CA ASP A 125 -26.35 -21.68 4.13
C ASP A 125 -26.44 -21.24 2.65
N ALA A 126 -27.53 -20.58 2.25
CA ALA A 126 -27.78 -20.10 0.88
C ALA A 126 -27.35 -18.63 0.62
N GLY A 127 -26.82 -17.94 1.62
CA GLY A 127 -26.35 -16.56 1.46
C GLY A 127 -25.08 -16.45 0.62
N ARG A 128 -24.83 -15.24 0.13
CA ARG A 128 -23.60 -14.89 -0.58
C ARG A 128 -22.48 -14.59 0.41
N TRP A 129 -21.25 -14.94 0.07
CA TRP A 129 -20.10 -14.50 0.85
C TRP A 129 -19.82 -13.02 0.60
N GLU A 130 -19.63 -12.30 1.68
CA GLU A 130 -19.30 -10.88 1.69
C GLU A 130 -18.02 -10.67 2.47
N LEU A 131 -17.07 -9.96 1.86
CA LEU A 131 -15.85 -9.53 2.54
C LEU A 131 -16.22 -8.57 3.67
N GLN A 132 -15.70 -8.86 4.86
CA GLN A 132 -15.87 -7.99 6.00
C GLN A 132 -14.80 -6.90 5.95
N LYS A 133 -15.19 -5.68 6.33
CA LYS A 133 -14.19 -4.62 6.56
C LYS A 133 -13.25 -5.13 7.64
N ARG A 134 -11.95 -5.09 7.38
CA ARG A 134 -10.96 -5.36 8.42
C ARG A 134 -11.19 -4.30 9.50
N GLY A 135 -11.60 -4.72 10.70
CA GLY A 135 -11.73 -3.81 11.83
C GLY A 135 -10.39 -3.11 12.03
N THR A 136 -10.40 -1.79 12.13
CA THR A 136 -9.26 -1.06 12.70
C THR A 136 -9.03 -1.65 14.10
N PRO A 137 -7.78 -2.01 14.47
CA PRO A 137 -7.47 -2.45 15.83
C PRO A 137 -7.99 -1.48 16.89
#